data_AF-A0ABD8B5Q6-F1
#
_entry.id   AF-A0ABD8B5Q6-F1
#
_cell.length_a   1.000
_cell.length_b   1.000
_cell.length_c   1.000
_cell.angle_alpha   90.00
_cell.angle_beta   90.00
_cell.angle_gamma   90.00
#
_symmetry.space_group_name_H-M   'P 1'
#
loop_
_entity.id
_entity.type
_entity.pdbx_description
1 polymer ?
#
loop_
_entity_poly.entity_id
_entity_poly.type
_entity_poly.pdbx_seq_one_letter_code
_entity_poly.pdbx_strand_id
1 'polypeptide(L)'
;MTKTRFSVPPLGVDVFDGPLEGLILGEAEFTSDEEALGFVPPPECVAEVTDDARFTGRKLVETSRHELVAWLAEYGIRLKASR
;
A
#
# COMPACT_ATOMS: atom_id res chain seq x y z
N MET A 1 -9.74 -10.55 -3.91
CA MET A 1 -9.31 -9.48 -3.00
C MET A 1 -10.50 -8.56 -2.72
N THR A 2 -10.71 -8.19 -1.47
CA THR A 2 -11.63 -7.11 -1.07
C THR A 2 -10.84 -6.01 -0.36
N LYS A 3 -11.31 -4.76 -0.51
CA LYS A 3 -10.76 -3.60 0.19
C LYS A 3 -11.85 -2.58 0.46
N THR A 4 -11.66 -1.78 1.50
CA THR A 4 -12.41 -0.54 1.73
C THR A 4 -11.53 0.65 1.35
N ARG A 5 -12.02 1.54 0.48
CA ARG A 5 -11.31 2.77 0.08
C ARG A 5 -11.84 3.97 0.84
N PHE A 6 -10.94 4.70 1.50
CA PHE A 6 -11.20 5.99 2.13
C PHE A 6 -10.62 7.10 1.27
N SER A 7 -11.33 8.24 1.21
CA SER A 7 -10.81 9.46 0.56
C SER A 7 -10.21 10.36 1.64
N VAL A 8 -8.89 10.54 1.58
CA VAL A 8 -8.11 11.40 2.49
C VAL A 8 -7.19 12.27 1.64
N PRO A 9 -7.72 13.31 0.96
CA PRO A 9 -6.96 14.05 -0.06
C PRO A 9 -5.59 14.53 0.43
N PRO A 10 -4.53 14.38 -0.39
CA PRO A 10 -4.55 13.91 -1.78
C PRO A 10 -4.58 12.37 -1.94
N LEU A 11 -4.64 11.60 -0.85
CA LEU A 11 -4.56 10.15 -0.86
C LEU A 11 -5.93 9.47 -1.01
N GLY A 12 -5.98 8.44 -1.85
CA GLY A 12 -6.90 7.32 -1.67
C GLY A 12 -6.24 6.29 -0.75
N VAL A 13 -6.89 5.96 0.37
CA VAL A 13 -6.36 5.00 1.34
C VAL A 13 -7.16 3.71 1.25
N ASP A 14 -6.50 2.64 0.85
CA ASP A 14 -7.07 1.32 0.68
C ASP A 14 -6.70 0.41 1.85
N VAL A 15 -7.71 -0.07 2.57
CA VAL A 15 -7.58 -1.05 3.66
C VAL A 15 -8.01 -2.41 3.14
N PHE A 16 -7.09 -3.36 3.13
CA PHE A 16 -7.30 -4.67 2.51
C PHE A 16 -7.75 -5.73 3.52
N ASP A 17 -8.57 -6.68 3.06
CA ASP A 17 -9.05 -7.80 3.87
C ASP A 17 -8.53 -9.16 3.37
N GLY A 18 -8.83 -10.22 4.14
CA GLY A 18 -8.56 -11.61 3.77
C GLY A 18 -7.06 -11.90 3.73
N PRO A 19 -6.52 -12.51 2.65
CA PRO A 19 -5.08 -12.80 2.55
C PRO A 19 -4.17 -11.56 2.67
N LEU A 20 -4.72 -10.38 2.43
CA LEU A 20 -4.02 -9.10 2.49
C LEU A 20 -4.35 -8.28 3.75
N GLU A 21 -5.04 -8.88 4.73
CA GLU A 21 -5.38 -8.22 5.99
C GLU A 21 -4.14 -7.61 6.66
N GLY A 22 -4.28 -6.36 7.09
CA GLY A 22 -3.23 -5.56 7.71
C GLY A 22 -2.36 -4.78 6.72
N LEU A 23 -2.52 -4.99 5.40
CA LEU A 23 -1.97 -4.09 4.39
C LEU A 23 -2.87 -2.86 4.26
N ILE A 24 -2.24 -1.68 4.30
CA ILE A 24 -2.86 -0.39 3.99
C ILE A 24 -2.00 0.27 2.93
N LEU A 25 -2.61 0.68 1.82
CA LEU A 25 -1.91 1.45 0.77
C LEU A 25 -2.52 2.83 0.64
N GLY A 26 -1.65 3.85 0.66
CA GLY A 26 -2.00 5.21 0.28
C GLY A 26 -1.53 5.47 -1.15
N GLU A 27 -2.44 5.83 -2.03
CA GLU A 27 -2.15 6.21 -3.42
C GLU A 27 -2.48 7.69 -3.61
N ALA A 28 -1.52 8.48 -4.05
CA ALA A 28 -1.74 9.86 -4.48
C ALA A 28 -1.70 9.93 -6.01
N GLU A 29 -2.64 10.67 -6.59
CA GLU A 29 -2.67 10.96 -8.01
C GLU A 29 -2.40 12.45 -8.21
N PHE A 30 -1.48 12.76 -9.11
CA PHE A 30 -1.07 14.14 -9.43
C PHE A 30 -1.32 14.44 -10.90
N THR A 31 -1.46 15.73 -11.21
CA THR A 31 -1.68 16.16 -12.60
C THR A 31 -0.38 16.53 -13.31
N SER A 32 0.74 16.60 -12.58
CA SER A 32 2.07 16.87 -13.11
C SER A 32 3.17 16.17 -12.30
N ASP A 33 4.31 15.96 -12.95
CA ASP A 33 5.50 15.43 -12.29
C ASP A 33 6.03 16.36 -11.20
N GLU A 34 5.88 17.68 -11.37
CA GLU A 34 6.30 18.68 -10.37
C GLU A 34 5.51 18.54 -9.07
N GLU A 35 4.18 18.36 -9.16
CA GLU A 35 3.33 18.08 -8.00
C GLU A 35 3.72 16.77 -7.30
N ALA A 36 4.01 15.72 -8.08
CA ALA A 36 4.42 14.43 -7.54
C ALA A 36 5.78 14.51 -6.82
N LEU A 37 6.76 15.19 -7.42
CA LEU A 37 8.09 15.38 -6.83
C LEU A 37 8.06 16.27 -5.58
N GLY A 38 7.11 17.21 -5.51
CA GLY A 38 6.90 18.07 -4.35
C GLY A 38 6.08 17.43 -3.23
N PHE A 39 5.50 16.25 -3.46
CA PHE A 39 4.66 15.60 -2.47
C PHE A 39 5.48 15.07 -1.29
N VAL A 40 5.07 15.45 -0.08
CA VAL A 40 5.61 14.90 1.16
C VAL A 40 4.57 13.94 1.74
N PRO A 41 4.84 12.62 1.76
CA PRO A 41 3.90 11.68 2.33
C PRO A 41 3.71 11.90 3.84
N PRO A 42 2.51 11.64 4.38
CA PRO A 42 2.28 11.68 5.82
C PRO A 42 3.27 10.77 6.59
N PRO A 43 3.62 11.10 7.84
CA PRO A 43 4.57 10.30 8.63
C PRO A 43 4.09 8.87 8.91
N GLU A 44 2.80 8.58 8.75
CA GLU A 44 2.22 7.24 8.83
C GLU A 44 2.58 6.36 7.61
N CYS A 45 2.98 6.94 6.48
CA CYS A 45 3.51 6.21 5.33
C CYS A 45 4.91 5.71 5.64
N VAL A 46 5.01 4.42 5.97
CA VAL A 46 6.26 3.79 6.44
C VAL A 46 7.16 3.25 5.33
N ALA A 47 6.67 3.17 4.09
CA ALA A 47 7.42 2.73 2.93
C ALA A 47 6.84 3.33 1.64
N GLU A 48 7.73 3.72 0.73
CA GLU A 48 7.36 4.07 -0.64
C GLU A 48 7.45 2.84 -1.54
N VAL A 49 6.36 2.54 -2.26
CA VAL A 49 6.23 1.36 -3.12
C VAL A 49 5.86 1.71 -4.56
N THR A 50 5.99 2.99 -4.93
CA THR A 50 5.57 3.55 -6.22
C THR A 50 6.13 2.77 -7.41
N ASP A 51 7.41 2.39 -7.36
CA ASP A 51 8.11 1.67 -8.43
C ASP A 51 8.16 0.15 -8.21
N ASP A 52 7.51 -0.37 -7.16
CA ASP A 52 7.49 -1.79 -6.86
C ASP A 52 6.24 -2.45 -7.46
N ALA A 53 6.44 -3.14 -8.58
CA ALA A 53 5.39 -3.83 -9.32
C ALA A 53 4.59 -4.85 -8.46
N ARG A 54 5.13 -5.30 -7.33
CA ARG A 54 4.46 -6.21 -6.39
C ARG A 54 3.24 -5.59 -5.72
N PHE A 55 3.21 -4.27 -5.56
CA PHE A 55 2.12 -3.53 -4.91
C PHE A 55 1.07 -3.00 -5.90
N THR A 56 1.17 -3.37 -7.18
CA THR A 56 0.12 -3.05 -8.15
C THR A 56 -1.16 -3.83 -7.84
N GLY A 57 -2.32 -3.22 -8.08
CA GLY A 57 -3.62 -3.87 -7.83
C GLY A 57 -3.78 -5.23 -8.53
N ARG A 58 -3.22 -5.39 -9.75
CA ARG A 58 -3.21 -6.68 -10.46
C ARG A 58 -2.44 -7.74 -9.69
N LYS A 59 -1.22 -7.43 -9.23
CA LYS A 59 -0.39 -8.40 -8.53
C LYS A 59 -0.99 -8.78 -7.17
N LEU A 60 -1.56 -7.80 -6.46
CA LEU A 60 -2.20 -8.01 -5.16
C LEU A 60 -3.39 -8.98 -5.23
N VAL A 61 -4.15 -9.01 -6.33
CA VAL A 61 -5.25 -9.97 -6.51
C VAL A 61 -4.77 -11.43 -6.44
N GLU A 62 -3.56 -11.70 -6.94
CA GLU A 62 -2.96 -13.04 -7.01
C GLU A 62 -2.09 -13.38 -5.80
N THR A 63 -1.87 -12.41 -4.90
CA THR A 63 -0.88 -12.51 -3.83
C THR A 63 -1.41 -13.32 -2.64
N SER A 64 -0.62 -14.31 -2.20
CA SER A 64 -0.89 -15.04 -0.98
C SER A 64 -0.44 -14.29 0.27
N ARG A 65 -0.98 -14.68 1.44
CA ARG A 65 -0.55 -14.17 2.75
C ARG A 65 0.95 -14.32 2.96
N HIS A 66 1.52 -15.45 2.56
CA HIS A 66 2.94 -15.76 2.75
C HIS A 66 3.83 -14.84 1.90
N GLU A 67 3.48 -14.63 0.63
CA GLU A 67 4.19 -13.70 -0.25
C GLU A 67 4.13 -12.27 0.28
N LEU A 68 2.95 -11.80 0.68
CA LEU A 68 2.82 -10.45 1.24
C LEU A 68 3.69 -10.26 2.50
N VAL A 69 3.73 -11.23 3.41
CA VAL A 69 4.60 -11.17 4.59
C VAL A 69 6.07 -11.11 4.18
N ALA A 70 6.50 -11.91 3.20
CA ALA A 70 7.87 -11.90 2.72
C ALA A 70 8.24 -10.55 2.10
N TRP A 71 7.38 -9.97 1.25
CA TRP A 71 7.64 -8.68 0.61
C TRP A 71 7.72 -7.55 1.63
N LEU A 72 6.78 -7.49 2.59
CA LEU A 72 6.80 -6.45 3.62
C LEU A 72 8.03 -6.55 4.54
N ALA A 73 8.54 -7.76 4.77
CA ALA A 73 9.78 -7.95 5.54
C ALA A 73 11.00 -7.33 4.84
N GLU A 74 11.02 -7.26 3.50
CA GLU A 74 12.08 -6.57 2.75
C GLU A 74 12.07 -5.05 3.00
N TYR A 75 10.90 -4.48 3.33
CA TYR A 75 10.75 -3.10 3.78
C TYR A 75 10.95 -2.93 5.30
N GLY A 76 11.32 -3.99 6.03
CA GLY A 76 11.44 -3.97 7.49
C GLY A 76 10.09 -3.94 8.22
N ILE A 77 8.97 -4.13 7.51
CA ILE A 77 7.62 -4.07 8.05
C ILE A 77 7.20 -5.46 8.49
N ARG A 78 6.75 -5.56 9.76
CA ARG A 78 6.19 -6.80 10.31
C ARG A 78 4.70 -6.64 10.50
N LEU A 79 3.93 -7.46 9.80
CA LEU A 79 2.50 -7.55 10.06
C LEU A 79 2.26 -8.20 11.41
N LYS A 80 1.40 -7.58 12.21
CA LYS A 80 0.90 -8.19 13.43
C LYS A 80 -0.03 -9.34 13.01
N ALA A 81 0.07 -10.47 13.71
CA ALA A 81 -0.92 -11.53 13.56
C ALA A 81 -2.30 -10.95 13.91
N SER A 82 -3.29 -11.12 13.03
CA SER A 82 -4.68 -10.89 13.40
C SER A 82 -5.05 -11.87 14.52
N ARG A 83 -5.82 -11.39 15.50
CA ARG A 83 -6.28 -12.19 16.64
C ARG A 83 -7.37 -13.16 16.22
#